data_AF-G7JDM1-F1
#
_entry.id   AF-G7JDM1-F1
#
_cell.length_a   1.000
_cell.length_b   1.000
_cell.length_c   1.000
_cell.angle_alpha   90.00
_cell.angle_beta   90.00
_cell.angle_gamma   90.00
#
_symmetry.space_group_name_H-M   'P 1'
#
loop_
_entity.id
_entity.type
_entity.pdbx_description
1 polymer ?
#
loop_
_entity_poly.entity_id
_entity_poly.type
_entity_poly.pdbx_seq_one_letter_code
_entity_poly.pdbx_strand_id
1 'polypeptide(L)' 'MAEILKFVYIVILFVSLLLIVVASERECVTDDDCEKLYPTNEYRMMCDSGYCMNLLNEPPCNI' A
#
# COMPACT_ATOMS: atom_id res chain seq x y z
N MET A 1 -34.46 -18.72 0.03
CA MET A 1 -33.22 -19.01 -0.72
C MET A 1 -32.61 -17.76 -1.37
N ALA A 2 -33.39 -16.87 -2.00
CA ALA A 2 -32.88 -15.62 -2.59
C ALA A 2 -32.40 -14.55 -1.58
N GLU A 3 -32.95 -14.52 -0.36
CA GLU A 3 -32.58 -13.52 0.65
C GLU A 3 -31.18 -13.73 1.24
N ILE A 4 -30.77 -14.99 1.41
CA ILE A 4 -29.43 -15.34 1.89
C ILE A 4 -28.37 -14.93 0.85
N LEU A 5 -28.65 -15.16 -0.44
CA LEU A 5 -27.77 -14.75 -1.53
C LEU A 5 -27.61 -13.23 -1.60
N LYS A 6 -28.67 -12.46 -1.34
CA LYS A 6 -28.60 -11.00 -1.22
C LYS A 6 -27.69 -10.56 -0.07
N PHE A 7 -27.82 -11.18 1.09
CA PHE A 7 -26.99 -10.85 2.24
C PHE A 7 -25.51 -11.12 1.97
N VAL A 8 -25.19 -12.30 1.44
CA VAL A 8 -23.81 -12.68 1.08
C VAL A 8 -23.22 -11.71 0.06
N TYR A 9 -23.98 -11.32 -0.96
CA TYR A 9 -23.52 -10.37 -1.97
C TYR A 9 -23.16 -9.01 -1.38
N ILE A 10 -24.00 -8.48 -0.48
CA ILE A 10 -23.74 -7.21 0.21
C ILE A 10 -22.45 -7.32 1.04
N VAL A 11 -22.28 -8.39 1.81
CA VAL A 11 -21.06 -8.61 2.62
C VAL A 11 -19.81 -8.66 1.74
N ILE A 12 -19.84 -9.37 0.61
CA ILE A 12 -18.71 -9.45 -0.32
C ILE A 12 -18.37 -8.06 -0.87
N LEU A 13 -19.38 -7.26 -1.25
CA LEU A 13 -19.15 -5.89 -1.71
C LEU A 13 -18.47 -5.03 -0.64
N PHE A 14 -18.93 -5.10 0.62
CA PHE A 14 -18.31 -4.37 1.73
C PHE A 14 -16.86 -4.81 1.96
N VAL A 15 -16.58 -6.11 1.97
CA VAL A 15 -15.22 -6.64 2.11
C VAL A 15 -14.33 -6.18 0.96
N SER A 16 -14.84 -6.20 -0.27
CA SER A 16 -14.09 -5.75 -1.46
C SER A 16 -13.73 -4.26 -1.37
N LEU A 17 -14.69 -3.42 -0.96
CA LEU A 17 -14.45 -1.99 -0.77
C LEU A 17 -13.41 -1.73 0.33
N LEU A 18 -13.50 -2.45 1.45
CA LEU A 18 -12.52 -2.32 2.55
C LEU A 18 -11.12 -2.75 2.11
N LEU A 19 -11.00 -3.82 1.32
CA LEU A 19 -9.71 -4.26 0.77
C LEU A 19 -9.10 -3.22 -0.18
N ILE A 20 -9.92 -2.55 -1.00
CA ILE A 20 -9.45 -1.46 -1.87
C ILE A 20 -8.93 -0.30 -1.03
N VAL A 21 -9.66 0.10 0.02
CA VAL A 21 -9.23 1.18 0.92
C VAL A 21 -7.88 0.86 1.58
N VAL A 22 -7.71 -0.35 2.11
CA VAL A 22 -6.45 -0.79 2.73
C VAL A 22 -5.31 -0.90 1.70
N ALA A 23 -5.61 -1.28 0.46
CA ALA A 23 -4.63 -1.29 -0.61
C ALA A 23 -4.25 0.13 -1.05
N SER A 24 -5.19 1.08 -1.04
CA SER A 24 -4.96 2.48 -1.37
C SER A 24 -4.22 3.27 -0.28
N GLU A 25 -4.17 2.77 0.96
CA GLU A 25 -3.34 3.38 2.01
C GLU A 25 -1.84 3.09 1.83
N ARG A 26 -1.46 2.14 0.97
CA ARG A 26 -0.05 1.92 0.62
C ARG A 26 0.35 2.88 -0.50
N GLU A 27 1.32 3.73 -0.21
CA GLU A 27 1.94 4.66 -1.14
C GLU A 27 2.91 3.95 -2.10
N CYS A 28 3.48 2.82 -1.69
CA CYS A 28 4.47 2.07 -2.49
C CYS A 28 4.33 0.56 -2.32
N VAL A 29 4.79 -0.20 -3.33
CA VAL A 29 4.98 -1.67 -3.24
C VAL A 29 6.46 -2.01 -3.38
N THR A 30 7.19 -1.20 -4.13
CA THR A 30 8.62 -1.34 -4.39
C THR A 30 9.33 -0.01 -4.22
N ASP A 31 10.66 -0.03 -4.04
CA ASP A 31 11.48 1.19 -3.92
C ASP A 31 11.33 2.10 -5.16
N ASP A 32 11.11 1.51 -6.33
CA ASP A 32 10.92 2.21 -7.62
C ASP A 32 9.62 3.06 -7.63
N ASP A 33 8.58 2.62 -6.90
CA ASP A 33 7.36 3.41 -6.72
C ASP A 33 7.65 4.72 -5.97
N CYS A 34 8.58 4.69 -5.00
CA CYS A 34 8.98 5.86 -4.24
C CYS A 34 9.82 6.85 -5.06
N GLU A 35 10.70 6.36 -5.95
CA GLU A 35 11.43 7.23 -6.88
C GLU A 35 10.49 7.91 -7.88
N LYS A 36 9.43 7.21 -8.32
CA LYS A 36 8.38 7.80 -9.17
C LYS A 36 7.52 8.84 -8.43
N LEU A 37 7.18 8.59 -7.16
CA LEU A 37 6.39 9.52 -6.35
C LEU A 37 7.18 10.78 -5.98
N TYR A 38 8.48 10.63 -5.71
CA TYR A 38 9.36 11.71 -5.25
C TYR A 38 10.58 11.90 -6.18
N PRO A 39 10.36 12.30 -7.44
CA PRO A 39 11.43 12.38 -8.45
C PRO A 39 12.47 13.48 -8.18
N THR A 40 12.12 14.47 -7.35
CA THR A 40 13.01 15.58 -6.97
C THR A 40 13.78 15.30 -5.68
N ASN A 41 13.62 14.13 -5.07
CA ASN A 41 14.30 13.81 -3.84
C ASN A 41 15.74 13.39 -4.13
N GLU A 42 16.70 14.08 -3.51
CA GLU A 42 18.14 13.78 -3.67
C GLU A 42 18.58 12.56 -2.85
N TYR A 43 17.70 12.05 -2.00
CA TYR A 43 17.96 10.92 -1.12
C TYR A 43 17.31 9.63 -1.64
N ARG A 44 18.03 8.53 -1.46
CA ARG A 44 17.49 7.20 -1.78
C ARG A 44 16.29 6.92 -0.88
N MET A 45 15.14 6.68 -1.52
CA MET A 45 13.91 6.26 -0.85
C MET A 45 13.86 4.73 -0.81
N MET A 46 13.27 4.18 0.24
CA MET A 46 12.89 2.77 0.29
C MET A 46 11.40 2.65 0.58
N CYS A 47 10.78 1.60 0.06
CA CYS A 47 9.42 1.24 0.40
C CYS A 47 9.42 0.33 1.62
N ASP A 48 9.02 0.85 2.77
CA ASP A 48 8.83 0.05 3.99
C ASP A 48 7.35 -0.02 4.35
N SER A 49 6.84 -1.24 4.52
CA SER A 49 5.46 -1.47 5.00
C SER A 49 4.36 -0.77 4.19
N GLY A 50 4.65 -0.38 2.94
CA GLY A 50 3.73 0.36 2.07
C GLY A 50 3.91 1.89 2.11
N TYR A 51 4.93 2.41 2.80
CA TYR A 51 5.23 3.84 2.91
C TYR A 51 6.64 4.13 2.40
N CYS A 52 6.83 5.29 1.78
CA CYS A 52 8.15 5.72 1.32
C CYS A 52 8.94 6.37 2.45
N MET A 53 10.08 5.77 2.80
CA MET A 53 10.98 6.27 3.83
C MET A 53 12.30 6.76 3.24
N ASN A 54 12.80 7.88 3.75
CA ASN A 54 14.12 8.40 3.42
C ASN A 54 15.20 7.63 4.18
N LEU A 55 16.23 7.14 3.48
CA LEU A 55 17.36 6.42 4.08
C LEU A 55 18.35 7.29 4.89
N LEU A 56 18.01 8.56 5.17
CA LEU A 56 18.86 9.48 5.95
C LEU A 56 18.94 9.14 7.46
N ASN A 57 18.05 8.30 7.98
CA ASN A 57 17.89 8.08 9.43
C ASN A 57 17.98 6.62 9.90
N GLU A 58 18.52 5.67 9.12
CA GLU A 58 18.74 4.30 9.62
C GLU A 58 20.03 3.66 9.08
N PRO A 59 20.80 2.90 9.90
CA PRO A 59 22.05 2.26 9.49
C PRO A 59 21.85 1.27 8.32
N PRO A 60 22.92 0.97 7.57
CA PRO A 60 22.82 0.23 6.32
C PRO A 60 22.13 -1.12 6.50
N CYS A 61 21.17 -1.41 5.62
CA CYS A 61 20.68 -2.77 5.38
C CYS A 61 21.88 -3.64 4.94
N ASN A 62 22.46 -4.37 5.88
CA ASN A 62 23.42 -5.42 5.60
C ASN A 62 22.65 -6.61 4.99
N ILE A 63 22.92 -6.86 3.70
CA ILE A 63 22.68 -8.14 3.03
C ILE A 63 23.87 -9.05 3.31
#